data_AF-A0A9J6GR92-F1
#
_entry.id   AF-A0A9J6GR92-F1
#
_cell.length_a   1.000
_cell.length_b   1.000
_cell.length_c   1.000
_cell.angle_alpha   90.00
_cell.angle_beta   90.00
_cell.angle_gamma   90.00
#
_symmetry.space_group_name_H-M   'P 1'
#
loop_
_entity.id
_entity.type
_entity.pdbx_description
1 polymer ?
#
loop_
_entity_poly.entity_id
_entity_poly.type
_entity_poly.pdbx_seq_one_letter_code
_entity_poly.pdbx_strand_id
1 'polypeptide(L)'
;MAIADDRYWFAMVDVGAPGRHSDGGVLKATSFGRQLQDQALVFPVSASLPRSTKVAPHVFIGDEAFQLSPDFMCPYPGKQVRPAHRVFN
;
A
#
# COMPACT_ATOMS: atom_id res chain seq x y z
N MET A 1 -12.19 5.26 1.10
CA MET A 1 -10.87 4.75 0.67
C MET A 1 -10.37 5.64 -0.45
N ALA A 2 -9.09 5.97 -0.46
CA ALA A 2 -8.49 6.73 -1.54
C ALA A 2 -7.09 6.20 -1.82
N ILE A 3 -6.70 6.23 -3.09
CA ILE A 3 -5.39 5.79 -3.57
C ILE A 3 -4.78 6.97 -4.29
N ALA A 4 -3.57 7.34 -3.89
CA ALA A 4 -2.82 8.41 -4.50
C ALA A 4 -1.64 7.85 -5.30
N ASP A 5 -1.27 8.54 -6.37
CA ASP A 5 -0.06 8.25 -7.15
C ASP A 5 1.18 8.97 -6.58
N ASP A 6 2.31 8.81 -7.26
CA ASP A 6 3.59 9.45 -6.93
C ASP A 6 3.57 10.98 -7.04
N ARG A 7 2.54 11.56 -7.68
CA ARG A 7 2.31 13.00 -7.80
C ARG A 7 1.33 13.54 -6.77
N TYR A 8 0.94 12.70 -5.80
CA TYR A 8 -0.06 13.02 -4.77
C TYR A 8 -1.45 13.30 -5.34
N TRP A 9 -1.76 12.78 -6.53
CA TRP A 9 -3.10 12.88 -7.12
C TRP A 9 -3.91 11.65 -6.78
N PHE A 10 -5.20 11.85 -6.48
CA PHE A 10 -6.12 10.73 -6.27
C PHE A 10 -6.36 10.01 -7.59
N ALA A 11 -5.77 8.82 -7.72
CA ALA A 11 -6.02 7.91 -8.82
C ALA A 11 -7.36 7.17 -8.68
N MET A 12 -7.81 6.97 -7.43
CA MET A 12 -9.07 6.31 -7.12
C MET A 12 -9.62 6.80 -5.79
N VAL A 13 -10.94 6.97 -5.73
CA VAL A 13 -11.69 7.28 -4.50
C VAL A 13 -12.93 6.38 -4.45
N ASP A 14 -13.12 5.73 -3.32
CA ASP A 14 -14.30 4.92 -2.99
C ASP A 14 -14.95 5.50 -1.72
N VAL A 15 -16.23 5.85 -1.82
CA VAL A 15 -16.99 6.62 -0.82
C VAL A 15 -18.19 5.81 -0.34
N GLY A 16 -18.52 5.93 0.95
CA GLY A 16 -19.73 5.34 1.52
C GLY A 16 -19.51 4.07 2.35
N ALA A 17 -18.25 3.69 2.59
CA ALA A 17 -17.93 2.61 3.50
C ALA A 17 -18.43 2.90 4.93
N PRO A 18 -19.16 1.97 5.58
CA PRO A 18 -19.65 2.22 6.93
C PRO A 18 -18.50 2.27 7.93
N GLY A 19 -18.43 3.31 8.76
CA GLY A 19 -17.29 3.57 9.67
C GLY A 19 -17.02 2.51 10.75
N ARG A 20 -17.87 1.48 10.88
CA ARG A 20 -17.61 0.30 11.73
C ARG A 20 -16.69 -0.74 11.08
N HIS A 21 -16.46 -0.65 9.78
CA HIS A 21 -15.57 -1.58 9.08
C HIS A 21 -14.13 -1.14 9.28
N SER A 22 -13.23 -2.11 9.47
CA SER A 22 -11.79 -1.83 9.48
C SER A 22 -11.32 -1.36 8.11
N ASP A 23 -10.25 -0.57 8.07
CA ASP A 23 -9.70 -0.07 6.81
C ASP A 23 -9.31 -1.20 5.85
N GLY A 24 -8.71 -2.28 6.37
CA GLY A 24 -8.44 -3.48 5.59
C GLY A 24 -9.70 -4.19 5.06
N GLY A 25 -10.80 -4.16 5.81
CA GLY A 25 -12.10 -4.67 5.36
C GLY A 25 -12.70 -3.80 4.26
N VAL A 26 -12.60 -2.48 4.40
CA VAL A 26 -13.01 -1.52 3.38
C VAL A 26 -12.20 -1.71 2.09
N LEU A 27 -10.86 -1.83 2.18
CA LEU A 27 -10.01 -2.10 1.02
C LEU A 27 -10.45 -3.35 0.26
N LYS A 28 -10.62 -4.48 0.97
CA LYS A 28 -11.04 -5.75 0.37
C LYS A 28 -12.40 -5.69 -0.34
N ALA A 29 -13.29 -4.79 0.11
CA ALA A 29 -14.59 -4.61 -0.53
C ALA A 29 -14.54 -3.77 -1.82
N THR A 30 -13.52 -2.90 -1.97
CA THR A 30 -13.37 -2.07 -3.18
C THR A 30 -13.08 -2.92 -4.43
N SER A 31 -13.36 -2.37 -5.61
CA SER A 31 -12.96 -2.98 -6.89
C SER A 31 -11.43 -3.09 -7.01
N PHE A 32 -10.71 -2.10 -6.49
CA PHE A 32 -9.25 -2.09 -6.45
C PHE A 32 -8.69 -3.21 -5.57
N GLY A 33 -9.18 -3.34 -4.33
CA GLY A 33 -8.67 -4.36 -3.41
C GLY A 33 -8.92 -5.79 -3.88
N ARG A 34 -10.01 -6.02 -4.63
CA ARG A 34 -10.24 -7.29 -5.33
C ARG A 34 -9.22 -7.53 -6.44
N GLN A 35 -8.96 -6.55 -7.31
CA GLN A 35 -7.94 -6.68 -8.35
C GLN A 35 -6.52 -6.84 -7.79
N LEU A 36 -6.22 -6.19 -6.66
CA LEU A 36 -4.98 -6.36 -5.93
C LEU A 36 -4.83 -7.80 -5.43
N GLN A 37 -5.87 -8.35 -4.79
CA GLN A 37 -5.87 -9.72 -4.27
C GLN A 37 -5.78 -10.78 -5.40
N ASP A 38 -6.45 -10.53 -6.51
CA ASP A 38 -6.49 -11.44 -7.67
C ASP A 38 -5.26 -11.29 -8.60
N GLN A 39 -4.28 -10.44 -8.23
CA GLN A 39 -3.10 -10.11 -9.05
C GLN A 39 -3.46 -9.62 -10.46
N ALA A 40 -4.61 -8.96 -10.60
CA ALA A 40 -5.12 -8.44 -11.86
C ALA A 40 -4.62 -7.01 -12.17
N LEU A 41 -3.99 -6.35 -11.19
CA LEU A 41 -3.36 -5.05 -11.39
C LEU A 41 -2.07 -5.20 -12.21
N VAL A 42 -1.92 -4.37 -13.24
CA VAL A 42 -0.69 -4.32 -14.03
C VAL A 42 0.32 -3.44 -13.30
N PHE A 43 1.35 -4.07 -12.73
CA PHE A 43 2.46 -3.35 -12.11
C PHE A 43 3.57 -3.06 -13.12
N PRO A 44 4.21 -1.88 -13.05
CA PRO A 44 5.46 -1.66 -13.76
C PRO A 44 6.52 -2.66 -13.31
N VAL A 45 7.40 -3.05 -14.23
CA VAL A 45 8.57 -3.87 -13.90
C VAL A 45 9.41 -3.20 -12.81
N SER A 46 10.10 -4.02 -12.01
CA SER A 46 11.00 -3.52 -10.98
C SER A 46 12.03 -2.56 -11.55
N ALA A 47 12.31 -1.48 -10.81
CA ALA A 47 13.20 -0.41 -11.23
C ALA A 47 14.30 -0.16 -10.20
N SER A 48 15.41 0.44 -10.65
CA SER A 48 16.48 0.87 -9.74
C SER A 48 16.03 2.05 -8.88
N LEU A 49 16.33 2.00 -7.59
CA LEU A 49 16.06 3.11 -6.68
C LEU A 49 16.86 4.36 -7.08
N PRO A 50 16.32 5.58 -6.86
CA PRO A 50 17.04 6.81 -7.17
C PRO A 50 18.42 6.83 -6.51
N ARG A 51 19.47 7.09 -7.30
CA ARG A 51 20.87 7.15 -6.84
C ARG A 51 21.37 5.83 -6.22
N SER A 52 20.85 4.69 -6.66
CA SER A 52 21.27 3.37 -6.18
C SER A 52 21.34 2.35 -7.33
N THR A 53 22.14 1.30 -7.15
CA THR A 53 22.13 0.10 -8.01
C THR A 53 21.11 -0.94 -7.56
N LYS A 54 20.45 -0.72 -6.41
CA LYS A 54 19.43 -1.63 -5.88
C LYS A 54 18.17 -1.56 -6.73
N VAL A 55 17.70 -2.71 -7.21
CA VAL A 55 16.43 -2.89 -7.91
C VAL A 55 15.35 -3.24 -6.90
N ALA A 56 14.19 -2.56 -6.98
CA ALA A 56 13.05 -2.78 -6.11
C ALA A 56 11.75 -2.86 -6.93
N PRO A 57 10.74 -3.64 -6.49
CA PRO A 57 9.42 -3.65 -7.10
C PRO A 57 8.67 -2.34 -6.81
N HIS A 58 7.69 -2.03 -7.64
CA HIS A 58 6.69 -1.02 -7.33
C HIS A 58 5.65 -1.63 -6.40
N VAL A 59 5.31 -0.90 -5.34
CA VAL A 59 4.37 -1.34 -4.31
C VAL A 59 3.45 -0.19 -3.93
N PHE A 60 2.23 -0.53 -3.50
CA PHE A 60 1.40 0.40 -2.75
C PHE A 60 1.91 0.53 -1.31
N ILE A 61 1.68 1.69 -0.69
CA ILE A 61 2.00 1.93 0.71
C ILE A 61 0.70 2.24 1.43
N GLY A 62 0.41 1.52 2.51
CA GLY A 62 -0.72 1.79 3.39
C GLY A 62 -0.30 1.84 4.84
N ASP A 63 -1.25 2.11 5.74
CA ASP A 63 -1.02 2.06 7.19
C ASP A 63 -0.96 0.62 7.75
N GLU A 64 -0.74 0.52 9.06
CA GLU A 64 -0.63 -0.75 9.80
C GLU A 64 -1.93 -1.58 9.79
N ALA A 65 -3.09 -1.00 9.43
CA ALA A 65 -4.37 -1.72 9.39
C ALA A 65 -4.52 -2.59 8.12
N PHE A 66 -3.61 -2.47 7.16
CA PHE A 66 -3.57 -3.29 5.94
C PHE A 66 -2.64 -4.49 6.07
N GLN A 67 -2.83 -5.47 5.18
CA GLN A 67 -2.04 -6.69 5.13
C GLN A 67 -0.84 -6.52 4.19
N LEU A 68 0.36 -6.89 4.66
CA LEU A 68 1.58 -6.93 3.85
C LEU A 68 1.45 -7.99 2.73
N SER A 69 1.79 -7.61 1.51
CA SER A 69 1.85 -8.49 0.33
C SER A 69 3.01 -8.08 -0.60
N PRO A 70 3.37 -8.88 -1.63
CA PRO A 70 4.47 -8.55 -2.54
C PRO A 70 4.35 -7.19 -3.25
N ASP A 71 3.13 -6.68 -3.35
CA ASP A 71 2.72 -5.48 -4.06
C ASP A 71 2.12 -4.40 -3.13
N PHE A 72 2.10 -4.65 -1.81
CA PHE A 72 1.58 -3.71 -0.81
C PHE A 72 2.44 -3.75 0.46
N MET A 73 3.09 -2.63 0.78
CA MET A 73 3.89 -2.45 1.99
C MET A 73 3.10 -1.72 3.08
N CYS A 74 3.28 -2.19 4.32
CA CYS A 74 2.78 -1.55 5.53
C CYS A 74 3.95 -1.21 6.47
N PRO A 75 3.79 -0.20 7.34
CA PRO A 75 4.69 0.07 8.46
C PRO A 75 4.97 -1.17 9.29
N TYR A 76 6.14 -1.21 9.92
CA TYR A 76 6.43 -2.22 10.93
C TYR A 76 5.49 -2.07 12.12
N PRO A 77 4.87 -3.16 12.60
CA PRO A 77 3.85 -3.07 13.63
C PRO A 77 4.41 -2.75 15.01
N GLY A 78 3.61 -2.05 15.82
CA GLY A 78 3.89 -1.79 17.23
C GLY A 78 4.78 -0.57 17.56
N LYS A 79 4.89 -0.28 18.86
CA LYS A 79 5.51 0.96 19.38
C LYS A 79 7.02 0.89 19.61
N GLN A 80 7.60 -0.31 19.70
CA GLN A 80 9.03 -0.54 19.95
C GLN A 80 9.73 -1.08 18.71
N VAL A 81 9.74 -0.26 17.67
CA VAL A 81 10.51 -0.52 16.45
C VAL A 81 11.98 -0.16 16.66
N ARG A 82 12.87 -0.99 16.11
CA ARG A 82 14.31 -0.70 16.06
C ARG A 82 14.53 0.65 15.34
N PRO A 83 15.61 1.39 15.63
CA PRO A 83 15.84 2.72 15.03
C PRO A 83 15.70 2.75 13.51
N ALA A 84 16.23 1.74 12.80
CA ALA A 84 16.09 1.64 11.34
C ALA A 84 14.64 1.47 10.87
N HIS A 85 13.80 0.72 11.60
CA HIS A 85 12.38 0.54 11.27
C HIS A 85 11.59 1.82 11.53
N ARG A 86 12.00 2.63 12.51
CA ARG A 86 11.41 3.95 12.78
C ARG A 86 11.76 5.01 11.73
N VAL A 87 12.86 4.83 10.99
CA VAL A 87 13.18 5.68 9.82
C VAL A 87 12.30 5.32 8.62
N PHE A 88 11.86 4.07 8.53
CA PHE A 88 10.95 3.59 7.49
C PHE A 88 9.49 4.00 7.77
N ASN A 89 9.02 3.80 9.01
CA ASN A 89 7.69 4.22 9.48
C ASN A 89 7.58 5.75 9.52
#